data_AF-A0A7L0WX80-F1
#
_entry.id   AF-A0A7L0WX80-F1
#
_cell.length_a   1.000
_cell.length_b   1.000
_cell.length_c   1.000
_cell.angle_alpha   90.00
_cell.angle_beta   90.00
_cell.angle_gamma   90.00
#
_symmetry.space_group_name_H-M   'P 1'
#
loop_
_entity.id
_entity.type
_entity.pdbx_description
1 polymer ?
#
loop_
_entity_poly.entity_id
_entity_poly.type
_entity_poly.pdbx_seq_one_letter_code
_entity_poly.pdbx_strand_id
1 'polypeptide(L)'
;PIEKLVALLNTLDRWIDETPPVDQPSRFGNKAFRTWYAKLDQEAENLVATVIPKHLVDAAPEVAVYLKESVGNSTRIDYGTGHEAAFAAFLCCLCKIGVLRVDDQMAIVFKVFNRYLEVMRKLQKTYRMEPAGSQGVWGLDDFQFLPFIWGSSQLIDHPNLEPRHFVDEKVVNENHKDFMFLECILFITEMKTGPFAEHSNQLWNISAVPSWSKVNQGLIRMYKAECLEKFPVIQHFKFGSLLPIQPVTS
;
A
#
# COMPACT_ATOMS: atom_id res chain seq x y z
N PRO A 1 8.08 -18.75 -2.82
CA PRO A 1 7.58 -17.55 -3.55
C PRO A 1 7.61 -16.29 -2.66
N ILE A 2 7.11 -16.40 -1.43
CA ILE A 2 7.12 -15.32 -0.42
C ILE A 2 8.51 -14.71 -0.20
N GLU A 3 9.53 -15.53 0.06
CA GLU A 3 10.90 -15.02 0.28
C GLU A 3 11.44 -14.26 -0.93
N LYS A 4 11.09 -14.71 -2.15
CA LYS A 4 11.48 -14.02 -3.38
C LYS A 4 10.77 -12.68 -3.55
N LEU A 5 9.50 -12.58 -3.14
CA LEU A 5 8.78 -11.31 -3.11
C LEU A 5 9.38 -10.34 -2.09
N VAL A 6 9.77 -10.83 -0.92
CA VAL A 6 10.49 -10.01 0.08
C VAL A 6 11.85 -9.57 -0.47
N ALA A 7 12.60 -10.45 -1.14
CA ALA A 7 13.87 -10.10 -1.79
C ALA A 7 13.70 -9.08 -2.93
N LEU A 8 12.61 -9.18 -3.69
CA LEU A 8 12.22 -8.18 -4.69
C LEU A 8 12.02 -6.82 -4.01
N LEU A 9 11.23 -6.76 -2.93
CA LEU A 9 11.00 -5.50 -2.19
C LEU A 9 12.29 -4.96 -1.55
N ASN A 10 13.17 -5.83 -1.06
CA ASN A 10 14.50 -5.43 -0.58
C ASN A 10 15.39 -4.87 -1.69
N THR A 11 15.22 -5.33 -2.92
CA THR A 11 15.92 -4.74 -4.08
C THR A 11 15.42 -3.32 -4.35
N LEU A 12 14.10 -3.11 -4.33
CA LEU A 12 13.49 -1.79 -4.45
C LEU A 12 13.99 -0.84 -3.34
N ASP A 13 14.05 -1.33 -2.10
CA ASP A 13 14.56 -0.58 -0.95
C ASP A 13 16.03 -0.19 -1.08
N ARG A 14 16.89 -1.15 -1.47
CA ARG A 14 18.32 -0.88 -1.75
C ARG A 14 18.49 0.20 -2.81
N TRP A 15 17.67 0.20 -3.86
CA TRP A 15 17.72 1.25 -4.87
C TRP A 15 17.38 2.64 -4.32
N ILE A 16 16.61 2.74 -3.23
CA ILE A 16 16.36 4.02 -2.55
C ILE A 16 17.67 4.52 -1.94
N ASP A 17 18.42 3.65 -1.25
CA ASP A 17 19.71 3.99 -0.64
C ASP A 17 20.75 4.41 -1.68
N GLU A 18 20.73 3.76 -2.85
CA GLU A 18 21.61 4.07 -3.99
C GLU A 18 21.17 5.31 -4.80
N THR A 19 20.02 5.89 -4.49
CA THR A 19 19.44 7.01 -5.25
C THR A 19 19.06 8.15 -4.29
N PRO A 20 20.04 8.78 -3.62
CA PRO A 20 19.76 9.78 -2.60
C PRO A 20 19.02 11.00 -3.17
N PRO A 21 18.24 11.73 -2.34
CA PRO A 21 17.59 12.97 -2.75
C PRO A 21 18.58 13.98 -3.31
N VAL A 22 18.20 14.67 -4.38
CA VAL A 22 19.03 15.72 -4.98
C VAL A 22 18.61 17.09 -4.45
N ASP A 23 19.57 18.01 -4.41
CA ASP A 23 19.25 19.42 -4.19
C ASP A 23 18.40 19.94 -5.36
N GLN A 24 17.32 20.63 -5.03
CA GLN A 24 16.37 21.13 -6.01
C GLN A 24 15.65 22.37 -5.49
N PRO A 25 15.30 23.32 -6.39
CA PRO A 25 14.57 24.52 -6.00
C PRO A 25 13.10 24.23 -5.63
N SER A 26 12.54 23.09 -6.06
CA SER A 26 11.15 22.72 -5.76
C SER A 26 11.02 22.17 -4.35
N ARG A 27 10.05 22.71 -3.60
CA ARG A 27 9.66 22.19 -2.27
C ARG A 27 8.84 20.90 -2.31
N PHE A 28 8.31 20.56 -3.48
CA PHE A 28 7.48 19.37 -3.71
C PHE A 28 8.36 18.13 -3.98
N GLY A 29 7.77 17.06 -4.51
CA GLY A 29 8.44 15.77 -4.75
C GLY A 29 9.86 15.87 -5.31
N ASN A 30 10.77 15.08 -4.75
CA ASN A 30 12.18 15.08 -5.10
C ASN A 30 12.43 14.34 -6.42
N LYS A 31 13.12 14.98 -7.36
CA LYS A 31 13.39 14.44 -8.70
C LYS A 31 14.18 13.13 -8.70
N ALA A 32 14.92 12.81 -7.63
CA ALA A 32 15.60 11.53 -7.48
C ALA A 32 14.63 10.33 -7.54
N PHE A 33 13.34 10.52 -7.20
CA PHE A 33 12.31 9.50 -7.40
C PHE A 33 12.22 9.03 -8.86
N ARG A 34 12.42 9.94 -9.83
CA ARG A 34 12.38 9.58 -11.26
C ARG A 34 13.53 8.66 -11.65
N THR A 35 14.71 8.90 -11.08
CA THR A 35 15.88 8.04 -11.26
C THR A 35 15.64 6.66 -10.65
N TRP A 36 15.03 6.60 -9.46
CA TRP A 36 14.65 5.35 -8.82
C TRP A 36 13.58 4.60 -9.63
N TYR A 37 12.54 5.30 -10.08
CA TYR A 37 11.45 4.73 -10.87
C TYR A 37 11.95 4.21 -12.23
N ALA A 38 12.90 4.91 -12.88
CA ALA A 38 13.48 4.46 -14.13
C ALA A 38 14.21 3.11 -14.00
N LYS A 39 14.88 2.85 -12.86
CA LYS A 39 15.45 1.52 -12.57
C LYS A 39 14.36 0.46 -12.48
N LEU A 40 13.27 0.76 -11.76
CA LEU A 40 12.13 -0.16 -11.67
C LEU A 40 11.50 -0.42 -13.05
N ASP A 41 11.29 0.61 -13.87
CA ASP A 41 10.65 0.44 -15.17
C ASP A 41 11.44 -0.47 -16.12
N GLN A 42 12.78 -0.42 -16.04
CA GLN A 42 13.70 -1.27 -16.80
C GLN A 42 13.79 -2.69 -16.26
N GLU A 43 13.76 -2.87 -14.94
CA GLU A 43 14.04 -4.15 -14.27
C GLU A 43 12.79 -4.91 -13.81
N ALA A 44 11.58 -4.33 -13.93
CA ALA A 44 10.36 -4.93 -13.38
C ALA A 44 10.11 -6.35 -13.90
N GLU A 45 10.30 -6.60 -15.19
CA GLU A 45 10.13 -7.95 -15.77
C GLU A 45 11.17 -8.93 -15.21
N ASN A 46 12.43 -8.52 -15.07
CA ASN A 46 13.49 -9.34 -14.48
C ASN A 46 13.18 -9.67 -13.01
N LEU A 47 12.75 -8.67 -12.23
CA LEU A 47 12.34 -8.83 -10.84
C LEU A 47 11.19 -9.84 -10.71
N VAL A 48 10.15 -9.68 -11.52
CA VAL A 48 9.00 -10.59 -11.53
C VAL A 48 9.39 -11.99 -11.98
N ALA A 49 10.26 -12.12 -12.99
CA ALA A 49 10.77 -13.40 -13.46
C ALA A 49 11.58 -14.16 -12.39
N THR A 50 12.16 -13.46 -11.40
CA THR A 50 12.79 -14.17 -10.26
C THR A 50 11.74 -14.93 -9.42
N VAL A 51 10.53 -14.37 -9.29
CA VAL A 51 9.43 -14.92 -8.47
C VAL A 51 8.67 -16.01 -9.22
N ILE A 52 8.40 -15.79 -10.50
CA ILE A 52 7.62 -16.70 -11.36
C ILE A 52 8.48 -17.91 -11.77
N PRO A 53 7.95 -19.16 -11.72
CA PRO A 53 8.66 -20.34 -12.19
C PRO A 53 8.82 -20.33 -13.72
N LYS A 54 9.88 -20.96 -14.24
CA LYS A 54 10.23 -20.92 -15.67
C LYS A 54 9.10 -21.29 -16.64
N HIS A 55 8.20 -22.21 -16.26
CA HIS A 55 7.09 -22.64 -17.10
C HIS A 55 5.94 -21.61 -17.21
N LEU A 56 5.98 -20.53 -16.44
CA LEU A 56 5.02 -19.42 -16.46
C LEU A 56 5.67 -18.09 -16.84
N VAL A 57 6.90 -18.10 -17.36
CA VAL A 57 7.67 -16.87 -17.62
C VAL A 57 6.97 -15.91 -18.59
N ASP A 58 6.14 -16.44 -19.50
CA ASP A 58 5.37 -15.65 -20.45
C ASP A 58 4.33 -14.74 -19.77
N ALA A 59 3.97 -15.00 -18.51
CA ALA A 59 3.12 -14.11 -17.71
C ALA A 59 3.88 -12.91 -17.11
N ALA A 60 5.22 -12.94 -17.09
CA ALA A 60 6.03 -11.91 -16.43
C ALA A 60 5.81 -10.50 -16.98
N PRO A 61 5.71 -10.26 -18.30
CA PRO A 61 5.46 -8.92 -18.84
C PRO A 61 4.16 -8.31 -18.33
N GLU A 62 3.06 -9.07 -18.35
CA GLU A 62 1.76 -8.59 -17.87
C GLU A 62 1.77 -8.36 -16.35
N VAL A 63 2.31 -9.30 -15.58
CA VAL A 63 2.40 -9.18 -14.11
C VAL A 63 3.28 -7.98 -13.70
N ALA A 64 4.36 -7.72 -14.43
CA ALA A 64 5.26 -6.60 -14.18
C ALA A 64 4.60 -5.24 -14.38
N VAL A 65 3.60 -5.10 -15.26
CA VAL A 65 2.84 -3.85 -15.40
C VAL A 65 2.24 -3.42 -14.06
N TYR A 66 1.62 -4.34 -13.33
CA TYR A 66 1.03 -4.04 -12.03
C TYR A 66 2.07 -3.65 -10.98
N LEU A 67 3.26 -4.28 -11.01
CA LEU A 67 4.37 -3.88 -10.13
C LEU A 67 4.83 -2.45 -10.42
N LYS A 68 4.96 -2.06 -11.71
CA LYS A 68 5.37 -0.71 -12.09
C LYS A 68 4.35 0.35 -11.68
N GLU A 69 3.06 0.05 -11.80
CA GLU A 69 1.98 0.94 -11.40
C GLU A 69 1.81 1.01 -9.86
N SER A 70 2.52 0.19 -9.09
CA SER A 70 2.29 0.05 -7.64
C SER A 70 3.08 0.99 -6.73
N VAL A 71 3.93 1.86 -7.29
CA VAL A 71 4.94 2.60 -6.49
C VAL A 71 4.85 4.13 -6.61
N GLY A 72 3.79 4.64 -7.23
CA GLY A 72 3.59 6.07 -7.47
C GLY A 72 3.82 6.48 -8.92
N ASN A 73 3.68 7.77 -9.21
CA ASN A 73 3.82 8.33 -10.56
C ASN A 73 5.11 9.12 -10.72
N SER A 74 5.96 8.74 -11.68
CA SER A 74 7.26 9.40 -11.93
C SER A 74 7.14 10.89 -12.34
N THR A 75 6.11 11.23 -13.12
CA THR A 75 5.94 12.61 -13.59
C THR A 75 5.52 13.53 -12.45
N ARG A 76 4.46 13.14 -11.72
CA ARG A 76 3.87 13.94 -10.63
C ARG A 76 4.61 13.79 -9.30
N ILE A 77 5.38 12.72 -9.12
CA ILE A 77 6.07 12.37 -7.87
C ILE A 77 5.05 12.28 -6.72
N ASP A 78 3.96 11.56 -7.01
CA ASP A 78 2.86 11.32 -6.07
C ASP A 78 2.61 9.82 -5.88
N TYR A 79 1.96 9.49 -4.77
CA TYR A 79 1.52 8.12 -4.44
C TYR A 79 0.15 8.19 -3.77
N GLY A 80 -0.68 7.17 -3.95
CA GLY A 80 -2.01 7.10 -3.33
C GLY A 80 -2.63 5.71 -3.50
N THR A 81 -3.89 5.59 -3.09
CA THR A 81 -4.59 4.30 -2.96
C THR A 81 -4.79 3.55 -4.28
N GLY A 82 -4.74 4.24 -5.42
CA GLY A 82 -4.72 3.59 -6.74
C GLY A 82 -3.43 2.79 -7.00
N HIS A 83 -2.28 3.27 -6.51
CA HIS A 83 -1.00 2.56 -6.58
C HIS A 83 -0.98 1.38 -5.60
N GLU A 84 -1.51 1.57 -4.39
CA GLU A 84 -1.72 0.48 -3.43
C GLU A 84 -2.60 -0.64 -4.02
N ALA A 85 -3.68 -0.26 -4.71
CA ALA A 85 -4.56 -1.20 -5.41
C ALA A 85 -3.83 -1.95 -6.54
N ALA A 86 -2.90 -1.30 -7.25
CA ALA A 86 -2.06 -1.95 -8.24
C ALA A 86 -1.10 -2.99 -7.60
N PHE A 87 -0.59 -2.75 -6.38
CA PHE A 87 0.19 -3.78 -5.66
C PHE A 87 -0.68 -4.98 -5.28
N ALA A 88 -1.90 -4.74 -4.80
CA ALA A 88 -2.85 -5.82 -4.54
C ALA A 88 -3.22 -6.58 -5.83
N ALA A 89 -3.35 -5.88 -6.96
CA ALA A 89 -3.56 -6.49 -8.28
C ALA A 89 -2.36 -7.34 -8.71
N PHE A 90 -1.13 -6.87 -8.50
CA PHE A 90 0.10 -7.64 -8.72
C PHE A 90 0.10 -8.97 -7.95
N LEU A 91 -0.23 -8.93 -6.66
CA LEU A 91 -0.35 -10.13 -5.81
C LEU A 91 -1.50 -11.04 -6.27
N CYS A 92 -2.65 -10.45 -6.64
CA CYS A 92 -3.80 -11.17 -7.19
C CYS A 92 -3.44 -11.92 -8.48
N CYS A 93 -2.69 -11.29 -9.39
CA CYS A 93 -2.21 -11.91 -10.62
C CYS A 93 -1.32 -13.12 -10.30
N LEU A 94 -0.41 -13.02 -9.33
CA LEU A 94 0.42 -14.15 -8.88
C LEU A 94 -0.40 -15.29 -8.27
N CYS A 95 -1.50 -15.01 -7.57
CA CYS A 95 -2.45 -16.02 -7.12
C CYS A 95 -3.18 -16.67 -8.31
N LYS A 96 -3.65 -15.88 -9.29
CA LYS A 96 -4.38 -16.37 -10.46
C LYS A 96 -3.57 -17.34 -11.33
N ILE A 97 -2.28 -17.08 -11.49
CA ILE A 97 -1.37 -17.99 -12.23
C ILE A 97 -0.82 -19.12 -11.35
N GLY A 98 -1.22 -19.22 -10.08
CA GLY A 98 -0.83 -20.30 -9.18
C GLY A 98 0.61 -20.23 -8.66
N VAL A 99 1.25 -19.06 -8.71
CA VAL A 99 2.56 -18.82 -8.08
C VAL A 99 2.41 -18.70 -6.56
N LEU A 100 1.37 -18.00 -6.12
CA LEU A 100 0.94 -17.93 -4.73
C LEU A 100 -0.25 -18.86 -4.52
N ARG A 101 -0.28 -19.56 -3.38
CA ARG A 101 -1.31 -20.54 -3.02
C ARG A 101 -2.14 -20.05 -1.83
N VAL A 102 -3.23 -20.76 -1.53
CA VAL A 102 -4.10 -20.45 -0.38
C VAL A 102 -3.30 -20.48 0.93
N ASP A 103 -2.36 -21.42 1.07
CA ASP A 103 -1.49 -21.52 2.25
C ASP A 103 -0.56 -20.31 2.41
N ASP A 104 -0.31 -19.55 1.33
CA ASP A 104 0.50 -18.33 1.38
C ASP A 104 -0.29 -17.10 1.86
N GLN A 105 -1.63 -17.14 1.93
CA GLN A 105 -2.48 -15.94 2.07
C GLN A 105 -2.12 -15.06 3.29
N MET A 106 -1.77 -15.69 4.42
CA MET A 106 -1.34 -14.96 5.62
C MET A 106 0.02 -14.30 5.42
N ALA A 107 0.94 -14.97 4.74
CA ALA A 107 2.26 -14.44 4.43
C ALA A 107 2.22 -13.34 3.35
N ILE A 108 1.23 -13.37 2.44
CA ILE A 108 0.98 -12.28 1.50
C ILE A 108 0.75 -10.97 2.27
N VAL A 109 -0.08 -10.99 3.32
CA VAL A 109 -0.36 -9.79 4.12
C VAL A 109 0.79 -9.49 5.10
N PHE A 110 1.13 -10.43 5.97
CA PHE A 110 2.01 -10.17 7.12
C PHE A 110 3.51 -10.16 6.79
N LYS A 111 3.92 -10.67 5.62
CA LYS A 111 5.32 -10.59 5.17
C LYS A 111 5.46 -9.68 3.96
N VAL A 112 4.75 -9.98 2.87
CA VAL A 112 4.96 -9.28 1.60
C VAL A 112 4.36 -7.88 1.64
N PHE A 113 3.08 -7.75 1.99
CA PHE A 113 2.42 -6.45 2.04
C PHE A 113 2.96 -5.57 3.17
N ASN A 114 3.23 -6.15 4.35
CA ASN A 114 3.89 -5.42 5.43
C ASN A 114 5.24 -4.84 4.97
N ARG A 115 6.08 -5.65 4.31
CA ARG A 115 7.35 -5.18 3.76
C ARG A 115 7.17 -4.13 2.67
N TYR A 116 6.14 -4.25 1.83
CA TYR A 116 5.82 -3.25 0.81
C TYR A 116 5.48 -1.90 1.44
N LEU A 117 4.68 -1.87 2.51
CA LEU A 117 4.34 -0.63 3.22
C LEU A 117 5.59 0.07 3.77
N GLU A 118 6.54 -0.68 4.33
CA GLU A 118 7.82 -0.12 4.79
C GLU A 118 8.59 0.57 3.65
N VAL A 119 8.68 -0.09 2.47
CA VAL A 119 9.32 0.50 1.28
C VAL A 119 8.57 1.74 0.82
N MET A 120 7.23 1.72 0.77
CA MET A 120 6.43 2.86 0.35
C MET A 120 6.58 4.05 1.31
N ARG A 121 6.58 3.81 2.62
CA ARG A 121 6.84 4.84 3.64
C ARG A 121 8.23 5.45 3.50
N LYS A 122 9.25 4.64 3.18
CA LYS A 122 10.60 5.14 2.89
C LYS A 122 10.62 5.97 1.61
N LEU A 123 9.94 5.56 0.53
CA LEU A 123 9.81 6.37 -0.68
C LEU A 123 9.13 7.72 -0.40
N GLN A 124 8.00 7.69 0.32
CA GLN A 124 7.23 8.88 0.70
C GLN A 124 8.09 9.86 1.49
N LYS A 125 8.83 9.39 2.51
CA LYS A 125 9.74 10.20 3.33
C LYS A 125 10.95 10.69 2.53
N THR A 126 11.70 9.79 1.90
CA THR A 126 12.96 10.10 1.20
C THR A 126 12.74 11.06 0.03
N TYR A 127 11.71 10.81 -0.78
CA TYR A 127 11.44 11.61 -1.98
C TYR A 127 10.33 12.65 -1.81
N ARG A 128 9.82 12.85 -0.59
CA ARG A 128 8.78 13.86 -0.31
C ARG A 128 7.59 13.74 -1.26
N MET A 129 7.13 12.51 -1.48
CA MET A 129 6.08 12.23 -2.45
C MET A 129 4.77 12.90 -2.03
N GLU A 130 4.05 13.45 -2.99
CA GLU A 130 2.77 14.09 -2.73
C GLU A 130 1.64 13.05 -2.64
N PRO A 131 0.59 13.29 -1.83
CA PRO A 131 -0.59 12.44 -1.81
C PRO A 131 -1.38 12.54 -3.13
N ALA A 132 -1.51 11.43 -3.85
CA ALA A 132 -2.26 11.33 -5.09
C ALA A 132 -3.76 11.17 -4.79
N GLY A 133 -4.57 12.16 -5.12
CA GLY A 133 -6.02 12.10 -4.92
C GLY A 133 -6.46 12.22 -3.45
N SER A 134 -5.58 12.69 -2.56
CA SER A 134 -5.94 12.95 -1.16
C SER A 134 -7.02 14.02 -1.08
N GLN A 135 -8.00 13.79 -0.19
CA GLN A 135 -9.03 14.77 0.16
C GLN A 135 -8.65 15.55 1.44
N GLY A 136 -7.37 15.49 1.85
CA GLY A 136 -6.90 16.05 3.11
C GLY A 136 -7.63 15.43 4.30
N VAL A 137 -8.21 16.26 5.15
CA VAL A 137 -8.96 15.85 6.35
C VAL A 137 -10.20 14.98 6.07
N TRP A 138 -10.66 14.92 4.81
CA TRP A 138 -11.80 14.10 4.38
C TRP A 138 -11.39 12.71 3.88
N GLY A 139 -10.10 12.47 3.63
CA GLY A 139 -9.56 11.15 3.31
C GLY A 139 -9.38 10.30 4.57
N LEU A 140 -9.34 8.97 4.39
CA LEU A 140 -8.99 8.06 5.49
C LEU A 140 -7.53 8.25 5.92
N ASP A 141 -6.62 8.24 4.95
CA ASP A 141 -5.19 8.49 5.06
C ASP A 141 -4.71 9.12 3.75
N ASP A 142 -3.55 9.77 3.77
CA ASP A 142 -3.00 10.43 2.59
C ASP A 142 -2.53 9.43 1.52
N PHE A 143 -2.13 8.22 1.92
CA PHE A 143 -1.47 7.28 1.00
C PHE A 143 -2.13 5.91 0.91
N GLN A 144 -2.57 5.33 2.03
CA GLN A 144 -2.93 3.91 2.13
C GLN A 144 -4.40 3.70 2.52
N PHE A 145 -4.95 2.52 2.21
CA PHE A 145 -6.28 2.12 2.65
C PHE A 145 -6.32 0.66 3.13
N LEU A 146 -5.80 -0.27 2.32
CA LEU A 146 -5.79 -1.70 2.61
C LEU A 146 -5.23 -2.09 4.00
N PRO A 147 -4.15 -1.48 4.54
CA PRO A 147 -3.65 -1.84 5.86
C PRO A 147 -4.63 -1.51 6.99
N PHE A 148 -5.53 -0.54 6.81
CA PHE A 148 -6.59 -0.28 7.79
C PHE A 148 -7.67 -1.37 7.72
N ILE A 149 -7.97 -1.91 6.55
CA ILE A 149 -8.90 -3.04 6.41
C ILE A 149 -8.28 -4.28 7.04
N TRP A 150 -7.11 -4.72 6.57
CA TRP A 150 -6.49 -5.95 7.07
C TRP A 150 -6.04 -5.81 8.54
N GLY A 151 -5.54 -4.65 8.93
CA GLY A 151 -5.17 -4.38 10.32
C GLY A 151 -6.37 -4.35 11.28
N SER A 152 -7.51 -3.79 10.87
CA SER A 152 -8.72 -3.86 11.70
C SER A 152 -9.24 -5.30 11.82
N SER A 153 -9.03 -6.12 10.78
CA SER A 153 -9.31 -7.56 10.83
C SER A 153 -8.43 -8.30 11.85
N GLN A 154 -7.16 -7.93 12.02
CA GLN A 154 -6.27 -8.51 13.03
C GLN A 154 -6.76 -8.26 14.46
N LEU A 155 -7.49 -7.17 14.67
CA LEU A 155 -7.93 -6.70 15.99
C LEU A 155 -9.36 -7.13 16.36
N ILE A 156 -10.03 -7.90 15.49
CA ILE A 156 -11.35 -8.48 15.82
C ILE A 156 -11.21 -9.41 17.03
N ASP A 157 -12.13 -9.28 17.98
CA ASP A 157 -12.17 -10.04 19.24
C ASP A 157 -10.91 -9.90 20.12
N HIS A 158 -10.10 -8.87 19.89
CA HIS A 158 -8.94 -8.58 20.72
C HIS A 158 -9.36 -8.29 22.17
N PRO A 159 -8.72 -8.88 23.20
CA PRO A 159 -9.22 -8.84 24.58
C PRO A 159 -9.23 -7.44 25.21
N ASN A 160 -8.26 -6.59 24.86
CA ASN A 160 -8.06 -5.28 25.52
C ASN A 160 -8.12 -4.08 24.57
N LEU A 161 -7.56 -4.20 23.36
CA LEU A 161 -7.56 -3.15 22.35
C LEU A 161 -8.93 -3.04 21.66
N GLU A 162 -9.64 -1.97 21.96
CA GLU A 162 -10.79 -1.43 21.22
C GLU A 162 -10.38 -0.30 20.25
N PRO A 163 -11.23 0.09 19.26
CA PRO A 163 -10.92 1.17 18.31
C PRO A 163 -10.53 2.51 18.95
N ARG A 164 -11.14 2.90 20.08
CA ARG A 164 -10.78 4.15 20.78
C ARG A 164 -9.32 4.24 21.22
N HIS A 165 -8.60 3.12 21.28
CA HIS A 165 -7.21 3.11 21.73
C HIS A 165 -6.21 3.45 20.63
N PHE A 166 -6.57 3.38 19.34
CA PHE A 166 -5.57 3.70 18.31
C PHE A 166 -5.22 5.19 18.27
N VAL A 167 -6.00 6.06 18.92
CA VAL A 167 -5.67 7.49 19.08
C VAL A 167 -4.86 7.78 20.36
N ASP A 168 -4.60 6.76 21.18
CA ASP A 168 -3.71 6.86 22.35
C ASP A 168 -2.29 6.49 21.93
N GLU A 169 -1.40 7.49 21.88
CA GLU A 169 0.00 7.33 21.48
C GLU A 169 0.74 6.28 22.30
N LYS A 170 0.44 6.14 23.60
CA LYS A 170 1.10 5.14 24.44
C LYS A 170 0.70 3.74 23.99
N VAL A 171 -0.60 3.51 23.77
CA VAL A 171 -1.09 2.22 23.30
C VAL A 171 -0.52 1.88 21.93
N VAL A 172 -0.47 2.85 21.01
CA VAL A 172 0.15 2.65 19.70
C VAL A 172 1.61 2.24 19.84
N ASN A 173 2.42 2.98 20.60
CA ASN A 173 3.85 2.69 20.81
C ASN A 173 4.11 1.32 21.45
N GLU A 174 3.21 0.83 22.29
CA GLU A 174 3.35 -0.49 22.93
C GLU A 174 2.97 -1.66 22.01
N ASN A 175 2.09 -1.45 21.03
CA ASN A 175 1.43 -2.54 20.28
C ASN A 175 1.65 -2.49 18.75
N HIS A 176 2.22 -1.41 18.19
CA HIS A 176 2.29 -1.22 16.74
C HIS A 176 3.02 -2.34 15.98
N LYS A 177 4.03 -2.96 16.60
CA LYS A 177 4.83 -4.02 15.98
C LYS A 177 4.02 -5.28 15.61
N ASP A 178 2.92 -5.52 16.33
CA ASP A 178 2.08 -6.70 16.13
C ASP A 178 0.87 -6.43 15.22
N PHE A 179 0.45 -5.16 15.10
CA PHE A 179 -0.79 -4.78 14.43
C PHE A 179 -0.57 -3.73 13.34
N MET A 180 -0.82 -4.13 12.09
CA MET A 180 -0.64 -3.29 10.90
C MET A 180 -1.45 -2.00 10.96
N PHE A 181 -2.65 -2.03 11.58
CA PHE A 181 -3.45 -0.82 11.78
C PHE A 181 -2.71 0.22 12.62
N LEU A 182 -2.16 -0.21 13.76
CA LEU A 182 -1.49 0.66 14.71
C LEU A 182 -0.15 1.17 14.16
N GLU A 183 0.54 0.34 13.40
CA GLU A 183 1.74 0.73 12.65
C GLU A 183 1.46 1.84 11.62
N CYS A 184 0.29 1.83 10.97
CA CYS A 184 -0.13 2.96 10.12
C CYS A 184 -0.43 4.22 10.93
N ILE A 185 -1.07 4.10 12.11
CA ILE A 185 -1.32 5.25 12.96
C ILE A 185 -0.02 5.88 13.45
N LEU A 186 0.96 5.07 13.86
CA LEU A 186 2.28 5.54 14.25
C LEU A 186 2.91 6.39 13.14
N PHE A 187 2.89 5.89 11.90
CA PHE A 187 3.42 6.63 10.75
C PHE A 187 2.70 7.97 10.54
N ILE A 188 1.38 8.02 10.69
CA ILE A 188 0.61 9.28 10.59
C ILE A 188 1.07 10.28 11.65
N THR A 189 1.20 9.85 12.90
CA THR A 189 1.62 10.73 14.02
C THR A 189 3.08 11.17 13.91
N GLU A 190 3.94 10.42 13.23
CA GLU A 190 5.32 10.85 12.92
C GLU A 190 5.35 11.91 11.81
N MET A 191 4.40 11.85 10.86
CA MET A 191 4.39 12.70 9.66
C MET A 191 3.59 13.99 9.83
N LYS A 192 2.61 13.99 10.74
CA LYS A 192 1.68 15.11 10.96
C LYS A 192 1.83 15.63 12.38
N THR A 193 1.71 16.94 12.54
CA THR A 193 1.80 17.62 13.84
C THR A 193 0.47 18.24 14.23
N GLY A 194 0.23 18.36 15.54
CA GLY A 194 -1.01 18.90 16.10
C GLY A 194 -2.00 17.82 16.53
N PRO A 195 -3.21 18.20 16.95
CA PRO A 195 -4.21 17.26 17.44
C PRO A 195 -4.65 16.27 16.36
N PHE A 196 -4.78 14.99 16.71
CA PHE A 196 -5.17 13.92 15.78
C PHE A 196 -6.49 14.21 15.05
N ALA A 197 -7.47 14.80 15.76
CA ALA A 197 -8.76 15.19 15.20
C ALA A 197 -8.64 16.22 14.07
N GLU A 198 -7.63 17.09 14.08
CA GLU A 198 -7.45 18.16 13.10
C GLU A 198 -6.80 17.64 11.81
N HIS A 199 -5.83 16.74 11.93
CA HIS A 199 -5.04 16.28 10.78
C HIS A 199 -5.50 14.92 10.20
N SER A 200 -6.32 14.17 10.94
CA SER A 200 -6.82 12.83 10.61
C SER A 200 -8.27 12.61 11.07
N ASN A 201 -9.15 13.56 10.78
CA ASN A 201 -10.52 13.60 11.29
C ASN A 201 -11.37 12.34 10.98
N GLN A 202 -11.22 11.73 9.80
CA GLN A 202 -11.94 10.48 9.48
C GLN A 202 -11.52 9.34 10.40
N LEU A 203 -10.21 9.14 10.60
CA LEU A 203 -9.70 8.16 11.56
C LEU A 203 -10.13 8.52 12.99
N TRP A 204 -10.11 9.80 13.37
CA TRP A 204 -10.60 10.23 14.67
C TRP A 204 -12.04 9.79 14.92
N ASN A 205 -12.95 10.01 13.95
CA ASN A 205 -14.34 9.57 14.05
C ASN A 205 -14.47 8.04 14.09
N ILE A 206 -13.63 7.32 13.35
CA ILE A 206 -13.60 5.85 13.36
C ILE A 206 -13.19 5.30 14.73
N SER A 207 -12.38 6.03 15.52
CA SER A 207 -11.99 5.62 16.87
C SER A 207 -13.19 5.48 17.82
N ALA A 208 -14.29 6.20 17.54
CA ALA A 208 -15.53 6.11 18.32
C ALA A 208 -16.42 4.90 17.96
N VAL A 209 -16.07 4.12 16.94
CA VAL A 209 -16.81 2.91 16.57
C VAL A 209 -16.62 1.84 17.66
N PRO A 210 -17.69 1.16 18.11
CA PRO A 210 -17.63 0.36 19.35
C PRO A 210 -16.89 -0.98 19.24
N SER A 211 -16.50 -1.42 18.04
CA SER A 211 -15.78 -2.70 17.87
C SER A 211 -15.01 -2.75 16.56
N TRP A 212 -13.90 -3.50 16.54
CA TRP A 212 -13.08 -3.71 15.33
C TRP A 212 -13.82 -4.42 14.21
N SER A 213 -14.76 -5.33 14.52
CA SER A 213 -15.62 -5.95 13.51
C SER A 213 -16.46 -4.90 12.76
N LYS A 214 -17.03 -3.92 13.47
CA LYS A 214 -17.76 -2.81 12.83
C LYS A 214 -16.83 -1.87 12.07
N VAL A 215 -15.62 -1.59 12.58
CA VAL A 215 -14.60 -0.81 11.86
C VAL A 215 -14.27 -1.48 10.54
N ASN A 216 -13.93 -2.77 10.56
CA ASN A 216 -13.57 -3.53 9.37
C ASN A 216 -14.68 -3.53 8.30
N GLN A 217 -15.92 -3.83 8.70
CA GLN A 217 -17.08 -3.77 7.81
C GLN A 217 -17.30 -2.37 7.20
N GLY A 218 -17.13 -1.32 8.03
CA GLY A 218 -17.22 0.07 7.59
C GLY A 218 -16.14 0.42 6.56
N LEU A 219 -14.88 0.04 6.84
CA LEU A 219 -13.75 0.29 5.96
C LEU A 219 -13.86 -0.46 4.63
N ILE A 220 -14.39 -1.69 4.61
CA ILE A 220 -14.65 -2.41 3.34
C ILE A 220 -15.67 -1.66 2.48
N ARG A 221 -16.76 -1.16 3.08
CA ARG A 221 -17.75 -0.34 2.35
C ARG A 221 -17.14 0.98 1.85
N MET A 222 -16.37 1.64 2.71
CA MET A 222 -15.69 2.89 2.37
C MET A 222 -14.65 2.70 1.25
N TYR A 223 -13.92 1.58 1.23
CA TYR A 223 -12.95 1.29 0.16
C TYR A 223 -13.63 1.12 -1.20
N LYS A 224 -14.79 0.46 -1.24
CA LYS A 224 -15.59 0.39 -2.47
C LYS A 224 -15.96 1.80 -2.95
N ALA A 225 -16.57 2.61 -2.09
CA ALA A 225 -17.07 3.94 -2.46
C ALA A 225 -15.97 4.96 -2.78
N GLU A 226 -14.90 5.00 -1.97
CA GLU A 226 -13.88 6.06 -2.01
C GLU A 226 -12.59 5.66 -2.74
N CYS A 227 -12.41 4.38 -3.09
CA CYS A 227 -11.28 3.92 -3.91
C CYS A 227 -11.77 3.28 -5.22
N LEU A 228 -12.51 2.17 -5.16
CA LEU A 228 -12.84 1.36 -6.35
C LEU A 228 -13.91 2.01 -7.25
N GLU A 229 -14.86 2.74 -6.68
CA GLU A 229 -15.95 3.46 -7.37
C GLU A 229 -15.59 4.94 -7.60
N LYS A 230 -14.39 5.36 -7.18
CA LYS A 230 -13.93 6.74 -7.27
C LYS A 230 -13.10 6.94 -8.54
N PHE A 231 -13.71 7.48 -9.59
CA PHE A 231 -13.05 7.65 -10.90
C PHE A 231 -11.65 8.30 -10.82
N PRO A 232 -11.45 9.43 -10.11
CA PRO A 232 -10.11 10.03 -10.01
C PRO A 232 -9.02 9.10 -9.46
N VAL A 233 -9.39 8.15 -8.60
CA VAL A 233 -8.49 7.18 -7.97
C VAL A 233 -8.23 6.00 -8.90
N ILE A 234 -9.30 5.40 -9.46
CA ILE A 234 -9.21 4.11 -10.16
C ILE A 234 -9.01 4.22 -11.68
N GLN A 235 -9.12 5.42 -12.28
CA GLN A 235 -9.01 5.64 -13.73
C GLN A 235 -7.69 5.14 -14.35
N HIS A 236 -6.64 4.96 -13.55
CA HIS A 236 -5.34 4.47 -14.02
C HIS A 236 -5.18 2.95 -13.89
N PHE A 237 -6.17 2.24 -13.36
CA PHE A 237 -6.15 0.79 -13.24
C PHE A 237 -6.05 0.12 -14.62
N LYS A 238 -5.11 -0.81 -14.76
CA LYS A 238 -4.82 -1.49 -16.03
C LYS A 238 -5.56 -2.82 -16.12
N PHE A 239 -6.14 -3.09 -17.28
CA PHE A 239 -6.81 -4.35 -17.58
C PHE A 239 -6.01 -5.14 -18.62
N GLY A 240 -5.93 -6.44 -18.40
CA GLY A 240 -5.14 -7.38 -19.20
C GLY A 240 -5.87 -8.72 -19.35
N SER A 241 -5.12 -9.79 -19.55
CA SER A 241 -5.68 -11.14 -19.61
C SER A 241 -6.02 -11.69 -18.22
N LEU A 242 -5.21 -11.38 -17.20
CA LEU A 242 -5.37 -11.86 -15.82
C LEU A 242 -6.44 -11.11 -15.04
N LEU A 243 -6.56 -9.80 -15.32
CA LEU A 243 -7.60 -8.91 -14.80
C LEU A 243 -8.38 -8.32 -15.99
N PRO A 244 -9.31 -9.09 -16.57
CA PRO A 244 -10.08 -8.67 -17.74
C PRO A 244 -11.09 -7.57 -17.40
N ILE A 245 -11.36 -6.69 -18.37
CA ILE A 245 -12.46 -5.71 -18.31
C ILE A 245 -13.80 -6.32 -18.76
N GLN A 246 -13.78 -7.51 -19.36
CA GLN A 246 -14.96 -8.23 -19.79
C GLN A 246 -15.89 -8.52 -18.60
N PRO A 247 -17.20 -8.62 -18.82
CA PRO A 247 -18.16 -8.98 -17.77
C PRO A 247 -17.74 -10.26 -17.03
N VAL A 248 -17.93 -10.26 -15.71
CA VAL A 248 -17.63 -11.43 -14.87
C VAL A 248 -18.44 -12.63 -15.33
N THR A 249 -17.78 -13.79 -15.47
CA THR A 249 -18.46 -15.06 -15.74
C THR A 249 -19.23 -15.49 -14.49
N SER A 250 -20.52 -15.74 -14.65
CA SER A 250 -21.42 -16.20 -13.58
C SER A 250 -21.27 -17.70 -13.31
#